data_AF-A0A183DE39-F1
#
_entry.id   AF-A0A183DE39-F1
#
_cell.length_a   1.000
_cell.length_b   1.000
_cell.length_c   1.000
_cell.angle_alpha   90.00
_cell.angle_beta   90.00
_cell.angle_gamma   90.00
#
_symmetry.space_group_name_H-M   'P 1'
#
loop_
_entity.id
_entity.type
_entity.pdbx_description
1 polymer ?
#
loop_
_entity_poly.entity_id
_entity_poly.type
_entity_poly.pdbx_seq_one_letter_code
_entity_poly.pdbx_strand_id
1 'polypeptide(L)'
;RLGRCDVYATEFDLEADEFVPLPKGDVHKSKEVVQDVTLHDLDVANARPHGTGGNMTSLVGQLLKPKKTEITERLRQEVNTVVNDYIEQGIAELMPGVLFIDEVHMLDIECFTYLHRALESTISPVVILATNRGQCKVR
;
A
#
# COMPACT_ATOMS: atom_id res chain seq x y z
N ARG A 1 -9.47 8.86 -20.93
CA ARG A 1 -9.50 10.16 -21.65
C ARG A 1 -9.44 11.23 -20.56
N LEU A 2 -8.42 12.10 -20.56
CA LEU A 2 -8.22 13.09 -19.50
C LEU A 2 -9.14 14.32 -19.63
N GLY A 3 -9.62 14.61 -20.84
CA GLY A 3 -10.52 15.73 -21.11
C GLY A 3 -10.49 16.11 -22.58
N ARG A 4 -11.13 17.24 -22.93
CA ARG A 4 -10.93 17.93 -24.22
C ARG A 4 -9.90 19.03 -24.04
N CYS A 5 -9.16 19.33 -25.10
CA CYS A 5 -8.16 20.40 -25.07
C CYS A 5 -8.85 21.76 -24.87
N ASP A 6 -8.34 22.54 -23.91
CA ASP A 6 -8.82 23.89 -23.55
C ASP A 6 -8.81 24.89 -24.72
N VAL A 7 -7.99 24.65 -25.75
CA VAL A 7 -7.96 25.46 -27.00
C VAL A 7 -9.29 25.44 -27.75
N TYR A 8 -10.11 24.39 -27.58
CA TYR A 8 -11.41 24.25 -28.26
C TYR A 8 -12.61 24.58 -27.36
N ALA A 9 -12.37 25.17 -26.18
CA ALA A 9 -13.42 25.46 -25.19
C ALA A 9 -14.48 26.47 -25.69
N THR A 10 -14.18 27.26 -26.72
CA THR A 10 -15.08 28.32 -27.22
C THR A 10 -15.94 27.90 -28.42
N GLU A 11 -15.76 26.69 -28.96
CA GLU A 11 -16.43 26.30 -30.22
C GLU A 11 -17.84 25.71 -30.01
N PHE A 12 -18.18 25.23 -28.80
CA PHE A 12 -19.49 24.63 -28.52
C PHE A 12 -19.95 24.91 -27.07
N ASP A 13 -20.91 25.82 -26.91
CA ASP A 13 -21.39 26.39 -25.62
C ASP A 13 -22.29 25.44 -24.79
N LEU A 14 -22.32 24.14 -25.09
CA LEU A 14 -23.30 23.20 -24.52
C LEU A 14 -22.75 21.80 -24.19
N GLU A 15 -21.44 21.63 -24.00
CA GLU A 15 -20.87 20.35 -23.58
C GLU A 15 -20.23 20.45 -22.19
N ALA A 16 -20.74 19.65 -21.24
CA ALA A 16 -20.23 19.52 -19.88
C ALA A 16 -18.94 18.69 -19.80
N ASP A 17 -18.04 18.83 -20.78
CA ASP A 17 -16.79 18.08 -20.83
C ASP A 17 -15.69 18.84 -20.07
N GLU A 18 -14.91 18.10 -19.28
CA GLU A 18 -13.78 18.66 -18.52
C GLU A 18 -12.65 19.07 -19.49
N PHE A 19 -12.35 20.37 -19.55
CA PHE A 19 -11.28 20.91 -20.40
C PHE A 19 -9.94 20.83 -19.67
N VAL A 20 -8.96 20.18 -20.30
CA VAL A 20 -7.60 20.02 -19.77
C VAL A 20 -6.59 20.73 -20.67
N PRO A 21 -5.58 21.40 -20.10
CA PRO A 21 -4.58 22.10 -20.88
C PRO A 21 -3.70 21.13 -21.67
N LEU A 22 -3.22 21.59 -22.83
CA LEU A 22 -2.23 20.86 -23.62
C LEU A 22 -1.03 20.45 -22.75
N PRO A 23 -0.69 19.14 -22.71
CA PRO A 23 0.48 18.67 -21.98
C PRO A 23 1.73 19.40 -22.48
N LYS A 24 2.44 20.08 -21.58
CA LYS A 24 3.66 20.83 -21.92
C LYS A 24 4.84 19.87 -22.10
N GLY A 25 5.71 20.15 -23.08
CA GLY A 25 6.97 19.42 -23.34
C GLY A 25 6.84 18.40 -24.48
N ASP A 26 7.88 17.58 -24.66
CA ASP A 26 7.94 16.61 -25.76
C ASP A 26 6.86 15.54 -25.67
N VAL A 27 6.40 15.08 -26.84
CA VAL A 27 5.41 13.99 -26.95
C VAL A 27 5.99 12.68 -26.40
N HIS A 28 7.29 12.45 -26.64
CA HIS A 28 7.99 11.30 -26.11
C HIS A 28 8.82 11.72 -24.90
N LYS A 29 8.44 11.25 -23.71
CA LYS A 29 9.18 11.48 -22.47
C LYS A 29 9.57 10.14 -21.87
N SER A 30 10.87 9.94 -21.66
CA SER A 30 11.37 8.92 -20.76
C SER A 30 11.52 9.55 -19.38
N LYS A 31 10.87 8.98 -18.36
CA LYS A 31 11.00 9.42 -16.97
C LYS A 31 11.34 8.20 -16.14
N GLU A 32 12.50 8.25 -15.48
CA GLU A 32 12.82 7.30 -14.42
C GLU A 32 12.02 7.71 -13.17
N VAL A 33 11.15 6.82 -12.71
CA VAL A 33 10.34 7.02 -11.53
C VAL A 33 10.76 5.98 -10.50
N VAL A 34 11.34 6.43 -9.40
CA VAL A 34 11.60 5.61 -8.22
C VAL A 34 10.37 5.69 -7.34
N GLN A 35 9.85 4.53 -6.93
CA GLN A 35 8.68 4.44 -6.08
C GLN A 35 9.00 3.63 -4.83
N ASP A 36 8.90 4.30 -3.68
CA ASP A 36 9.00 3.65 -2.39
C ASP A 36 7.61 3.17 -1.98
N VAL A 37 7.47 1.86 -1.76
CA VAL A 37 6.22 1.20 -1.37
C VAL A 37 6.47 0.22 -0.25
N THR A 38 5.56 0.18 0.72
CA THR A 38 5.65 -0.82 1.80
C THR A 38 5.00 -2.14 1.36
N LEU A 39 5.43 -3.25 1.94
CA LEU A 39 4.78 -4.55 1.70
C LEU A 39 3.30 -4.53 2.11
N HIS A 40 2.95 -3.72 3.12
CA HIS A 40 1.56 -3.55 3.52
C HIS A 40 0.70 -2.89 2.44
N ASP A 41 1.26 -1.92 1.70
CA ASP A 41 0.54 -1.27 0.60
C ASP A 41 0.25 -2.26 -0.53
N LEU A 42 1.21 -3.15 -0.82
CA LEU A 42 1.03 -4.25 -1.78
C LEU A 42 -0.04 -5.23 -1.30
N ASP A 43 -0.01 -5.64 -0.03
CA ASP A 43 -1.04 -6.52 0.54
C ASP A 43 -2.44 -5.91 0.42
N VAL A 44 -2.60 -4.62 0.77
CA VAL A 44 -3.88 -3.92 0.74
C VAL A 44 -4.39 -3.73 -0.69
N ALA A 45 -3.51 -3.39 -1.63
CA ALA A 45 -3.85 -3.24 -3.04
C ALA A 45 -4.36 -4.56 -3.65
N ASN A 46 -3.74 -5.70 -3.29
CA ASN A 46 -4.17 -7.01 -3.78
C ASN A 46 -5.40 -7.55 -3.02
N ALA A 47 -5.57 -7.23 -1.73
CA ALA A 47 -6.74 -7.61 -0.95
C ALA A 47 -8.02 -6.88 -1.40
N ARG A 48 -7.88 -5.69 -2.01
CA ARG A 48 -8.98 -4.90 -2.55
C ARG A 48 -8.64 -4.47 -3.97
N PRO A 49 -8.86 -5.34 -4.98
CA PRO A 49 -8.63 -4.96 -6.37
C PRO A 49 -9.46 -3.71 -6.69
N HIS A 50 -8.80 -2.55 -6.74
CA HIS A 50 -9.41 -1.29 -7.11
C HIS A 50 -9.69 -1.34 -8.61
N GLY A 51 -10.92 -1.72 -8.97
CA GLY A 51 -11.56 -1.17 -10.16
C GLY A 51 -11.20 -1.74 -11.54
N THR A 52 -10.73 -2.97 -11.67
CA THR A 52 -10.56 -3.62 -12.99
C THR A 52 -11.62 -4.69 -13.30
N GLY A 53 -12.81 -4.56 -12.70
CA GLY A 53 -13.96 -5.41 -13.00
C GLY A 53 -15.24 -4.61 -12.88
N GLY A 54 -15.85 -4.28 -14.02
CA GLY A 54 -17.10 -3.53 -14.14
C GLY A 54 -18.32 -4.28 -13.60
N ASN A 55 -18.31 -4.65 -12.33
CA ASN A 55 -19.45 -5.21 -11.63
C ASN A 55 -19.98 -4.17 -10.65
N MET A 56 -21.25 -3.80 -10.83
CA MET A 56 -22.01 -2.81 -10.05
C MET A 56 -22.01 -3.06 -8.52
N THR A 57 -21.57 -4.24 -8.08
CA THR A 57 -21.35 -4.60 -6.67
C THR A 57 -20.13 -3.92 -6.02
N SER A 58 -19.14 -3.47 -6.80
CA SER A 58 -17.96 -2.75 -6.29
C SER A 58 -18.28 -1.32 -5.83
N LEU A 59 -19.25 -0.65 -6.49
CA LEU A 59 -19.68 0.72 -6.16
C LEU A 59 -20.38 0.79 -4.79
N VAL A 60 -21.17 -0.23 -4.44
CA VAL A 60 -21.86 -0.29 -3.14
C VAL A 60 -20.87 -0.55 -2.00
N GLY A 61 -19.84 -1.37 -2.25
CA GLY A 61 -18.76 -1.62 -1.28
C GLY A 61 -17.83 -0.43 -1.04
N GLN A 62 -17.76 0.50 -2.00
CA GLN A 62 -16.98 1.75 -1.89
C GLN A 62 -17.75 2.85 -1.16
N LEU A 63 -19.10 2.84 -1.23
CA LEU A 63 -19.98 3.74 -0.46
C LEU A 63 -20.13 3.32 1.01
N LEU A 64 -20.08 2.01 1.27
CA LEU A 64 -20.09 1.48 2.63
C LEU A 64 -18.68 1.59 3.21
N LYS A 65 -18.59 2.09 4.45
CA LYS A 65 -17.34 2.29 5.20
C LYS A 65 -16.41 1.09 4.96
N PRO A 66 -15.17 1.31 4.48
CA PRO A 66 -14.29 0.22 4.08
C PRO A 66 -14.02 -0.69 5.28
N LYS A 67 -14.72 -1.83 5.39
CA LYS A 67 -14.43 -2.85 6.40
C LYS A 67 -13.00 -3.29 6.16
N LYS A 68 -12.12 -3.15 7.16
CA LYS A 68 -10.75 -3.69 7.09
C LYS A 68 -10.88 -5.18 6.75
N THR A 69 -10.64 -5.52 5.49
CA THR A 69 -10.61 -6.91 5.03
C THR A 69 -9.32 -7.46 5.59
N GLU A 70 -9.44 -8.51 6.42
CA GLU A 70 -8.26 -9.17 6.96
C GLU A 70 -7.42 -9.71 5.80
N ILE A 71 -6.13 -9.37 5.80
CA ILE A 71 -5.18 -9.90 4.84
C ILE A 71 -4.92 -11.35 5.25
N THR A 72 -5.32 -12.29 4.39
CA THR A 72 -5.10 -13.71 4.64
C THR A 72 -3.63 -14.07 4.50
N GLU A 73 -3.20 -15.10 5.22
CA GLU A 73 -1.82 -15.59 5.15
C GLU A 73 -1.42 -16.07 3.74
N ARG A 74 -2.38 -16.64 2.99
CA ARG A 74 -2.15 -17.06 1.60
C ARG A 74 -1.79 -15.88 0.71
N LEU A 75 -2.52 -14.77 0.84
CA LEU A 75 -2.24 -13.56 0.08
C LEU A 75 -0.85 -13.01 0.39
N ARG A 76 -0.44 -13.01 1.67
CA ARG A 76 0.91 -12.58 2.06
C ARG A 76 1.99 -13.46 1.46
N GLN A 77 1.78 -14.77 1.43
CA GLN A 77 2.74 -15.71 0.82
C GLN A 77 2.89 -15.47 -0.68
N GLU A 78 1.77 -15.23 -1.38
CA GLU A 78 1.78 -14.88 -2.81
C GLU A 78 2.53 -13.56 -3.06
N VAL A 79 2.22 -12.51 -2.30
CA VAL A 79 2.89 -11.21 -2.40
C VAL A 79 4.39 -11.34 -2.11
N ASN A 80 4.76 -12.03 -1.03
CA ASN A 80 6.16 -12.26 -0.69
C ASN A 80 6.92 -13.03 -1.78
N THR A 81 6.27 -13.97 -2.46
CA THR A 81 6.89 -14.71 -3.58
C THR A 81 7.21 -13.75 -4.73
N VAL A 82 6.25 -12.93 -5.15
CA VAL A 82 6.44 -11.95 -6.23
C VAL A 82 7.50 -10.90 -5.86
N VAL A 83 7.51 -10.44 -4.62
CA VAL A 83 8.51 -9.47 -4.13
C VAL A 83 9.92 -10.09 -4.16
N ASN A 84 10.08 -11.34 -3.73
CA ASN A 84 11.35 -12.03 -3.82
C ASN A 84 11.82 -12.18 -5.28
N ASP A 85 10.92 -12.53 -6.20
CA ASP A 85 11.25 -12.61 -7.63
C ASP A 85 11.76 -11.27 -8.18
N TYR A 86 11.17 -10.14 -7.75
CA TYR A 86 11.60 -8.80 -8.16
C TYR A 86 12.97 -8.41 -7.58
N ILE A 87 13.27 -8.85 -6.37
CA ILE A 87 14.59 -8.67 -5.75
C ILE A 87 15.64 -9.51 -6.48
N GLU A 88 15.34 -10.77 -6.78
CA GLU A 88 16.24 -11.68 -7.50
C GLU A 88 16.55 -11.20 -8.92
N GLN A 89 15.56 -10.59 -9.60
CA GLN A 89 15.74 -9.98 -10.92
C GLN A 89 16.46 -8.62 -10.88
N GLY A 90 16.73 -8.07 -9.69
CA GLY A 90 17.35 -6.75 -9.51
C GLY A 90 16.44 -5.58 -9.90
N ILE A 91 15.13 -5.79 -9.95
CA ILE A 91 14.12 -4.77 -10.27
C ILE A 91 13.78 -3.94 -9.02
N ALA A 92 13.81 -4.58 -7.85
CA ALA A 92 13.47 -3.96 -6.56
C ALA A 92 14.57 -4.22 -5.52
N GLU A 93 14.68 -3.30 -4.56
CA GLU A 93 15.53 -3.43 -3.38
C GLU A 93 14.66 -3.44 -2.13
N LEU A 94 14.93 -4.38 -1.21
CA LEU A 94 14.23 -4.46 0.06
C LEU A 94 14.98 -3.65 1.13
N MET A 95 14.34 -2.59 1.62
CA MET A 95 14.87 -1.75 2.68
C MET A 95 14.17 -2.07 4.02
N PRO A 96 14.87 -2.62 5.03
CA PRO A 96 14.27 -2.87 6.34
C PRO A 96 14.01 -1.56 7.08
N GLY A 97 12.77 -1.39 7.54
CA GLY A 97 12.35 -0.23 8.32
C GLY A 97 12.57 -0.38 9.83
N VAL A 98 11.95 0.51 10.60
CA VAL A 98 11.92 0.47 12.07
C VAL A 98 10.48 0.37 12.54
N LEU A 99 10.19 -0.62 13.39
CA LEU A 99 8.93 -0.74 14.11
C LEU A 99 9.15 -0.28 15.55
N PHE A 100 8.64 0.89 15.88
CA PHE A 100 8.66 1.43 17.25
C PHE A 100 7.36 1.10 17.97
N ILE A 101 7.46 0.42 19.11
CA ILE A 101 6.33 0.09 19.99
C ILE A 101 6.56 0.79 21.33
N ASP A 102 5.80 1.85 21.56
CA ASP A 102 5.75 2.51 22.86
C ASP A 102 4.86 1.74 23.84
N GLU A 103 5.09 1.94 25.14
CA GLU A 103 4.35 1.31 26.23
C GLU A 103 4.19 -0.21 26.08
N VAL A 104 5.28 -0.92 25.74
CA VAL A 104 5.24 -2.36 25.42
C VAL A 104 4.67 -3.24 26.55
N HIS A 105 4.67 -2.73 27.79
CA HIS A 105 4.04 -3.38 28.94
C HIS A 105 2.51 -3.52 28.84
N MET A 106 1.89 -2.92 27.82
CA MET A 106 0.47 -3.09 27.48
C MET A 106 0.20 -4.33 26.62
N LEU A 107 1.24 -4.94 26.03
CA LEU A 107 1.12 -6.18 25.26
C LEU A 107 0.96 -7.40 26.18
N ASP A 108 0.18 -8.37 25.69
CA ASP A 108 0.01 -9.68 26.31
C ASP A 108 1.04 -10.69 25.81
N ILE A 109 1.05 -11.88 26.42
CA ILE A 109 1.96 -12.96 26.05
C ILE A 109 1.76 -13.45 24.61
N GLU A 110 0.55 -13.35 24.07
CA GLU A 110 0.23 -13.76 22.70
C GLU A 110 0.88 -12.82 21.68
N CYS A 111 0.84 -11.51 21.94
CA CYS A 111 1.53 -10.50 21.14
C CYS A 111 3.04 -10.73 21.12
N PHE A 112 3.66 -11.03 22.27
CA PHE A 112 5.09 -11.36 22.31
C PHE A 112 5.42 -12.65 21.55
N THR A 113 4.57 -13.66 21.64
CA THR A 113 4.73 -14.91 20.89
C THR A 113 4.63 -14.65 19.38
N TYR A 114 3.69 -13.81 18.95
CA TYR A 114 3.57 -13.38 17.56
C TYR A 114 4.79 -12.59 17.09
N LEU A 115 5.23 -11.59 17.88
CA LEU A 115 6.41 -10.78 17.58
C LEU A 115 7.67 -11.64 17.45
N HIS A 116 7.86 -12.63 18.33
CA HIS A 116 8.99 -13.56 18.24
C HIS A 116 9.01 -14.29 16.90
N ARG A 117 7.86 -14.84 16.48
CA ARG A 117 7.74 -15.53 15.18
C ARG A 117 7.93 -14.57 14.00
N ALA A 118 7.45 -13.34 14.10
CA ALA A 118 7.60 -12.33 13.05
C ALA A 118 9.06 -11.83 12.91
N LEU A 119 9.81 -11.81 14.01
CA LEU A 119 11.23 -11.45 14.04
C LEU A 119 12.15 -12.52 13.44
N GLU A 120 11.69 -13.77 13.34
CA GLU A 120 12.43 -14.85 12.66
C GLU A 120 12.43 -14.70 11.12
N SER A 121 11.53 -13.88 10.58
CA SER A 121 11.45 -13.63 9.14
C SER A 121 12.62 -12.80 8.64
N THR A 122 13.16 -13.12 7.47
CA THR A 122 14.28 -12.39 6.85
C THR A 122 13.93 -10.95 6.46
N ILE A 123 12.65 -10.68 6.23
CA ILE A 123 12.12 -9.37 5.84
C ILE A 123 11.67 -8.52 7.04
N SER A 124 12.02 -8.94 8.27
CA SER A 124 11.55 -8.28 9.49
C SER A 124 12.25 -6.94 9.73
N PRO A 125 11.52 -5.87 10.10
CA PRO A 125 12.11 -4.59 10.45
C PRO A 125 12.83 -4.65 11.80
N VAL A 126 13.66 -3.65 12.09
CA VAL A 126 14.24 -3.47 13.42
C VAL A 126 13.14 -3.07 14.40
N VAL A 127 12.92 -3.87 15.44
CA VAL A 127 11.90 -3.58 16.47
C VAL A 127 12.53 -2.86 17.66
N ILE A 128 12.02 -1.67 17.97
CA ILE A 128 12.43 -0.87 19.13
C ILE A 128 11.25 -0.82 20.11
N LEU A 129 11.46 -1.33 21.32
CA LEU A 129 10.46 -1.38 22.37
C LEU A 129 10.77 -0.31 23.43
N ALA A 130 9.75 0.45 23.85
CA ALA A 130 9.86 1.40 24.94
C ALA A 130 8.87 1.07 26.07
N THR A 131 9.29 1.34 27.31
CA THR A 131 8.44 1.23 28.50
C THR A 131 8.87 2.25 29.55
N ASN A 132 7.89 2.83 30.22
CA ASN A 132 8.08 3.68 31.40
C ASN A 132 7.92 2.91 32.72
N ARG A 133 7.72 1.58 32.68
CA ARG A 133 7.59 0.72 33.87
C ARG A 133 8.85 -0.11 34.08
N GLY A 134 9.42 -0.05 35.29
CA GLY A 134 10.58 -0.86 35.68
C GLY A 134 10.26 -2.34 35.92
N GLN A 135 9.07 -2.64 36.46
CA GLN A 135 8.56 -4.01 36.61
C GLN A 135 7.07 -4.02 36.28
N CYS A 136 6.63 -4.97 35.46
CA CYS A 136 5.24 -5.18 35.12
C CYS A 136 5.01 -6.67 34.87
N LYS A 137 3.84 -7.18 35.24
CA LYS A 137 3.41 -8.52 34.81
C LYS A 137 2.94 -8.42 33.36
N VAL A 138 3.44 -9.30 32.51
CA VAL A 138 2.86 -9.54 31.18
C VAL A 138 1.47 -10.11 31.37
N ARG A 139 0.49 -9.58 30.63
CA ARG A 139 -0.90 -10.00 30.72
C ARG A 139 -1.16 -11.25 29.90
#